data_AF-A0AAN0Y539-F1
#
_entry.id   AF-A0AAN0Y539-F1
#
_cell.length_a   1.000
_cell.length_b   1.000
_cell.length_c   1.000
_cell.angle_alpha   90.00
_cell.angle_beta   90.00
_cell.angle_gamma   90.00
#
_symmetry.space_group_name_H-M   'P 1'
#
loop_
_entity.id
_entity.type
_entity.pdbx_description
1 polymer ?
#
loop_
_entity_poly.entity_id
_entity_poly.type
_entity_poly.pdbx_seq_one_letter_code
_entity_poly.pdbx_strand_id
1 'polypeptide(L)'
;MFKKTLAGLGFVTTTVANASQYDMARHSEFSYAPDCLSGYCATTNLYTFEAQNRSLAFEQDNDDSLNLDAGLQPKHLIVPQDKDWDYLMGQTYTILGLSVATVGLMTFLPESITKWDEEDRDMSKLGQKWKDNVSDGPVWDRDEHVLNYIMHPYFGGVYYTAARHSGYNEFESFLYSATMSAFFWEYGVEAFAEVPSWQDLFITPFFGAVVGEMMVTAEQDILANGGEVLGSETVGDISLFFLNPVGHVHYWVTDAWGGSAELQFSSSPWFGNQDVAKFAMNAGASYDSQFYGMELKVTF
;
A
#
# COMPACT_ATOMS: atom_id res chain seq x y z
N MET A 1 -43.87 36.24 1.69
CA MET A 1 -44.09 35.18 0.70
C MET A 1 -43.30 35.51 -0.56
N PHE A 2 -42.00 35.19 -0.56
CA PHE A 2 -41.10 35.50 -1.68
C PHE A 2 -40.93 34.25 -2.56
N LYS A 3 -41.47 34.31 -3.78
CA LYS A 3 -41.21 33.32 -4.83
C LYS A 3 -39.82 33.59 -5.41
N LYS A 4 -38.91 32.64 -5.27
CA LYS A 4 -37.66 32.59 -6.05
C LYS A 4 -37.83 31.53 -7.13
N THR A 5 -37.93 31.99 -8.36
CA THR A 5 -37.80 31.17 -9.57
C THR A 5 -36.30 30.97 -9.79
N LEU A 6 -35.82 29.72 -9.77
CA LEU A 6 -34.48 29.38 -10.26
C LEU A 6 -34.66 28.59 -11.55
N ALA A 7 -34.27 29.20 -12.67
CA ALA A 7 -34.07 28.51 -13.93
C ALA A 7 -32.72 27.78 -13.85
N GLY A 8 -32.75 26.45 -13.80
CA GLY A 8 -31.57 25.62 -13.98
C GLY A 8 -31.39 25.32 -15.46
N LEU A 9 -30.32 25.85 -16.06
CA LEU A 9 -29.84 25.46 -17.38
C LEU A 9 -29.54 23.94 -17.38
N GLY A 10 -30.14 23.23 -18.33
CA GLY A 10 -29.78 21.86 -18.64
C GLY A 10 -28.44 21.79 -19.37
N PHE A 11 -27.55 20.94 -18.88
CA PHE A 11 -26.48 20.36 -19.69
C PHE A 11 -26.92 18.94 -20.09
N VAL A 12 -27.39 18.81 -21.34
CA VAL A 12 -27.55 17.51 -21.98
C VAL A 12 -26.21 17.20 -22.64
N THR A 13 -25.44 16.28 -22.08
CA THR A 13 -24.31 15.69 -22.78
C THR A 13 -24.81 14.45 -23.52
N THR A 14 -24.84 14.53 -24.84
CA THR A 14 -25.00 13.37 -25.71
C THR A 14 -23.70 12.60 -25.73
N THR A 15 -23.66 11.41 -25.12
CA THR A 15 -22.60 10.44 -25.33
C THR A 15 -22.90 9.65 -26.60
N VAL A 16 -22.02 9.76 -27.60
CA VAL A 16 -22.01 8.85 -28.74
C VAL A 16 -21.11 7.68 -28.34
N ALA A 17 -21.72 6.55 -27.98
CA ALA A 17 -20.99 5.32 -27.75
C ALA A 17 -20.71 4.64 -29.10
N ASN A 18 -19.43 4.59 -29.50
CA ASN A 18 -18.99 3.65 -30.53
C ASN A 18 -18.74 2.31 -29.86
N ALA A 19 -19.67 1.37 -30.05
CA ALA A 19 -19.48 -0.02 -29.64
C ALA A 19 -18.56 -0.72 -30.65
N SER A 20 -17.28 -0.89 -30.31
CA SER A 20 -16.47 -1.94 -30.93
C SER A 20 -16.84 -3.26 -30.25
N GLN A 21 -17.42 -4.18 -31.02
CA GLN A 21 -17.72 -5.53 -30.56
C GLN A 21 -16.42 -6.23 -30.14
N TYR A 22 -16.25 -6.47 -28.84
CA TYR A 22 -15.31 -7.47 -28.36
C TYR A 22 -16.08 -8.77 -28.12
N ASP A 23 -15.65 -9.78 -28.86
CA ASP A 23 -16.17 -11.13 -28.87
C ASP A 23 -15.98 -11.76 -27.47
N MET A 24 -17.05 -11.85 -26.68
CA MET A 24 -17.05 -12.57 -25.41
C MET A 24 -17.10 -14.07 -25.68
N ALA A 25 -15.93 -14.69 -25.75
CA ALA A 25 -15.79 -16.11 -25.47
C ALA A 25 -14.39 -16.41 -24.94
N ARG A 26 -14.26 -16.64 -23.63
CA ARG A 26 -13.65 -17.87 -23.08
C ARG A 26 -13.61 -17.89 -21.55
N HIS A 27 -14.36 -18.87 -21.03
CA HIS A 27 -14.07 -19.79 -19.94
C HIS A 27 -13.00 -19.38 -18.89
N SER A 28 -13.46 -19.20 -17.65
CA SER A 28 -12.60 -19.15 -16.46
C SER A 28 -12.24 -20.58 -16.04
N GLU A 29 -10.97 -20.97 -16.17
CA GLU A 29 -10.44 -22.18 -15.53
C GLU A 29 -9.45 -21.80 -14.41
N PHE A 30 -9.68 -22.39 -13.23
CA PHE A 30 -8.81 -22.33 -12.05
C PHE A 30 -7.86 -23.53 -12.06
N SER A 31 -6.76 -23.44 -12.80
CA SER A 31 -5.58 -24.32 -12.66
C SER A 31 -4.58 -24.03 -13.76
N TYR A 32 -3.36 -23.61 -13.41
CA TYR A 32 -2.22 -23.80 -14.30
C TYR A 32 -1.01 -24.28 -13.50
N ALA A 33 -0.65 -25.54 -13.71
CA ALA A 33 0.70 -26.04 -13.48
C ALA A 33 1.41 -26.04 -14.84
N PRO A 34 2.55 -25.35 -15.02
CA PRO A 34 3.28 -25.44 -16.28
C PRO A 34 4.22 -26.64 -16.25
N ASP A 35 3.91 -27.64 -17.06
CA ASP A 35 4.83 -28.70 -17.46
C ASP A 35 5.65 -28.17 -18.65
N CYS A 36 6.84 -27.62 -18.40
CA CYS A 36 7.70 -27.03 -19.42
C CYS A 36 8.76 -28.03 -19.89
N LEU A 37 8.46 -28.77 -20.96
CA LEU A 37 9.42 -29.54 -21.75
C LEU A 37 9.47 -28.98 -23.18
N SER A 38 10.69 -28.73 -23.65
CA SER A 38 11.10 -28.20 -24.96
C SER A 38 11.32 -26.69 -25.00
N GLY A 39 12.59 -26.31 -25.10
CA GLY A 39 13.09 -24.95 -24.98
C GLY A 39 12.71 -24.07 -26.16
N TYR A 40 11.77 -23.17 -25.95
CA TYR A 40 11.62 -21.86 -26.60
C TYR A 40 10.70 -20.99 -25.72
N CYS A 41 11.17 -20.62 -24.53
CA CYS A 41 10.53 -19.56 -23.73
C CYS A 41 11.58 -18.53 -23.33
N ALA A 42 11.84 -17.61 -24.23
CA ALA A 42 12.41 -16.31 -23.92
C ALA A 42 11.60 -15.29 -24.73
N THR A 43 10.47 -14.86 -24.16
CA THR A 43 9.79 -13.62 -24.55
C THR A 43 9.69 -12.76 -23.31
N THR A 44 10.77 -12.02 -23.06
CA THR A 44 10.78 -10.78 -22.30
C THR A 44 9.80 -9.82 -22.95
N ASN A 45 8.64 -9.59 -22.34
CA ASN A 45 7.85 -8.39 -22.58
C ASN A 45 8.14 -7.42 -21.43
N LEU A 46 9.25 -6.69 -21.55
CA LEU A 46 9.39 -5.38 -20.92
C LEU A 46 8.54 -4.43 -21.76
N TYR A 47 7.43 -3.95 -21.21
CA TYR A 47 6.65 -2.89 -21.84
C TYR A 47 7.44 -1.58 -21.71
N THR A 48 8.21 -1.23 -22.73
CA THR A 48 8.76 0.12 -22.91
C THR A 48 7.70 0.96 -23.63
N PHE A 49 7.19 2.00 -22.98
CA PHE A 49 6.33 3.00 -23.62
C PHE A 49 7.22 4.14 -24.11
N GLU A 50 7.46 4.19 -25.42
CA GLU A 50 8.08 5.33 -26.09
C GLU A 50 6.95 6.28 -26.50
N ALA A 51 6.92 7.49 -25.94
CA ALA A 51 5.97 8.52 -26.33
C ALA A 51 6.16 8.84 -27.82
N GLN A 52 5.18 8.50 -28.65
CA GLN A 52 5.18 8.78 -30.09
C GLN A 52 5.12 10.29 -30.36
N ASN A 53 6.27 10.97 -30.34
CA ASN A 53 6.45 12.18 -31.11
C ASN A 53 6.83 11.78 -32.54
N ARG A 54 5.86 11.86 -33.45
CA ARG A 54 6.10 11.71 -34.88
C ARG A 54 7.01 12.84 -35.37
N SER A 55 8.29 12.52 -35.53
CA SER A 55 9.16 13.17 -36.51
C SER A 55 9.99 12.09 -37.21
N LEU A 56 9.72 11.93 -38.51
CA LEU A 56 10.51 11.13 -39.43
C LEU A 56 11.99 11.56 -39.35
N ALA A 57 12.86 10.72 -38.83
CA ALA A 57 14.30 10.86 -38.98
C ALA A 57 14.93 9.50 -39.27
N PHE A 58 15.29 9.32 -40.54
CA PHE A 58 16.41 8.48 -40.94
C PHE A 58 17.68 9.13 -40.37
N GLU A 59 18.42 8.47 -39.49
CA GLU A 59 19.85 8.17 -39.68
C GLU A 59 20.43 7.38 -38.51
N GLN A 60 21.37 6.56 -38.90
CA GLN A 60 22.12 5.52 -38.21
C GLN A 60 23.34 6.12 -37.52
N ASP A 61 23.58 5.85 -36.23
CA ASP A 61 24.95 5.50 -35.79
C ASP A 61 25.02 4.90 -34.38
N ASN A 62 25.77 3.80 -34.34
CA ASN A 62 26.43 3.07 -33.25
C ASN A 62 26.42 3.62 -31.82
N ASP A 63 25.82 2.86 -30.90
CA ASP A 63 26.50 2.28 -29.72
C ASP A 63 25.59 1.20 -29.11
N ASP A 64 25.81 -0.08 -29.45
CA ASP A 64 25.14 -1.23 -28.81
C ASP A 64 25.69 -1.46 -27.39
N SER A 65 25.65 -0.41 -26.57
CA SER A 65 25.71 -0.55 -25.13
C SER A 65 24.27 -0.77 -24.64
N LEU A 66 24.01 -1.94 -24.09
CA LEU A 66 22.79 -2.23 -23.34
C LEU A 66 22.75 -1.25 -22.14
N ASN A 67 22.12 -0.11 -22.35
CA ASN A 67 21.87 0.86 -21.30
C ASN A 67 20.76 0.30 -20.42
N LEU A 68 21.15 -0.45 -19.38
CA LEU A 68 20.23 -1.02 -18.39
C LEU A 68 19.51 0.07 -17.57
N ASP A 69 19.97 1.32 -17.64
CA ASP A 69 19.40 2.49 -16.96
C ASP A 69 18.50 3.33 -17.90
N ALA A 70 18.28 2.90 -19.14
CA ALA A 70 17.40 3.60 -20.08
C ALA A 70 15.93 3.48 -19.66
N GLY A 71 15.46 4.45 -18.88
CA GLY A 71 14.02 4.68 -18.67
C GLY A 71 13.29 3.60 -17.88
N LEU A 72 13.97 2.92 -16.94
CA LEU A 72 13.29 2.04 -15.99
C LEU A 72 12.30 2.87 -15.16
N GLN A 73 11.01 2.57 -15.33
CA GLN A 73 9.96 3.16 -14.51
C GLN A 73 10.26 2.87 -13.03
N PRO A 74 10.04 3.86 -12.13
CA PRO A 74 10.19 3.64 -10.70
C PRO A 74 9.44 2.39 -10.23
N LYS A 75 10.05 1.65 -9.29
CA LYS A 75 9.51 0.37 -8.81
C LYS A 75 8.06 0.44 -8.28
N HIS A 76 7.68 1.60 -7.74
CA HIS A 76 6.33 1.82 -7.21
C HIS A 76 5.26 2.01 -8.29
N LEU A 77 5.63 2.22 -9.57
CA LEU A 77 4.69 2.37 -10.69
C LEU A 77 4.51 1.09 -11.50
N ILE A 78 5.32 0.07 -11.23
CA ILE A 78 5.28 -1.21 -11.95
C ILE A 78 4.63 -2.29 -11.08
N VAL A 79 3.90 -3.19 -11.73
CA VAL A 79 3.39 -4.43 -11.13
C VAL A 79 4.27 -5.59 -11.61
N PRO A 80 5.25 -6.05 -10.81
CA PRO A 80 6.17 -7.09 -11.24
C PRO A 80 5.46 -8.45 -11.33
N GLN A 81 5.97 -9.35 -12.16
CA GLN A 81 5.47 -10.73 -12.25
C GLN A 81 6.08 -11.63 -11.17
N ASP A 82 7.31 -11.32 -10.76
CA ASP A 82 8.02 -12.04 -9.71
C ASP A 82 7.72 -11.41 -8.36
N LYS A 83 7.51 -12.26 -7.36
CA LYS A 83 7.23 -11.84 -5.99
C LYS A 83 8.48 -11.26 -5.34
N ASP A 84 8.32 -10.10 -4.72
CA ASP A 84 9.35 -9.41 -3.99
C ASP A 84 8.91 -9.21 -2.54
N TRP A 85 9.35 -10.12 -1.66
CA TRP A 85 9.04 -10.06 -0.24
C TRP A 85 9.72 -8.89 0.46
N ASP A 86 10.96 -8.58 0.09
CA ASP A 86 11.73 -7.52 0.74
C ASP A 86 11.11 -6.15 0.45
N TYR A 87 10.62 -5.95 -0.77
CA TYR A 87 9.88 -4.75 -1.15
C TYR A 87 8.53 -4.66 -0.45
N LEU A 88 7.79 -5.78 -0.35
CA LEU A 88 6.55 -5.81 0.42
C LEU A 88 6.80 -5.40 1.87
N MET A 89 7.81 -5.97 2.52
CA MET A 89 8.15 -5.62 3.90
C MET A 89 8.63 -4.18 4.05
N GLY A 90 9.37 -3.64 3.09
CA GLY A 90 9.74 -2.22 3.06
C GLY A 90 8.52 -1.30 3.01
N GLN A 91 7.52 -1.64 2.19
CA GLN A 91 6.25 -0.94 2.15
C GLN A 91 5.45 -1.12 3.46
N THR A 92 5.44 -2.32 4.06
CA THR A 92 4.82 -2.58 5.38
C THR A 92 5.43 -1.71 6.46
N TYR A 93 6.75 -1.55 6.49
CA TYR A 93 7.41 -0.64 7.44
C TYR A 93 7.10 0.82 7.17
N THR A 94 6.90 1.20 5.91
CA THR A 94 6.43 2.54 5.54
C THR A 94 5.01 2.77 6.07
N ILE A 95 4.12 1.78 5.92
CA ILE A 95 2.76 1.81 6.49
C ILE A 95 2.82 1.95 8.01
N LEU A 96 3.68 1.18 8.70
CA LEU A 96 3.87 1.28 10.14
C LEU A 96 4.33 2.70 10.54
N GLY A 97 5.34 3.24 9.86
CA GLY A 97 5.86 4.59 10.12
C GLY A 97 4.79 5.67 9.89
N LEU A 98 4.05 5.58 8.80
CA LEU A 98 2.93 6.47 8.50
C LEU A 98 1.81 6.36 9.53
N SER A 99 1.55 5.16 10.04
CA SER A 99 0.52 4.94 11.07
C SER A 99 0.95 5.56 12.40
N VAL A 100 2.21 5.40 12.82
CA VAL A 100 2.75 6.09 14.01
C VAL A 100 2.67 7.61 13.86
N ALA A 101 3.03 8.14 12.69
CA ALA A 101 2.91 9.57 12.41
C ALA A 101 1.45 10.04 12.42
N THR A 102 0.53 9.22 11.90
CA THR A 102 -0.92 9.50 11.86
C THR A 102 -1.49 9.51 13.28
N VAL A 103 -1.21 8.49 14.08
CA VAL A 103 -1.60 8.45 15.50
C VAL A 103 -1.05 9.66 16.24
N GLY A 104 0.24 9.98 16.05
CA GLY A 104 0.87 11.17 16.61
C GLY A 104 0.13 12.45 16.22
N LEU A 105 -0.20 12.63 14.95
CA LEU A 105 -0.96 13.78 14.47
C LEU A 105 -2.39 13.82 15.02
N MET A 106 -3.06 12.67 15.09
CA MET A 106 -4.39 12.52 15.69
C MET A 106 -4.38 12.95 17.16
N THR A 107 -3.31 12.68 17.92
CA THR A 107 -3.18 13.19 19.29
C THR A 107 -3.12 14.72 19.39
N PHE A 108 -2.94 15.45 18.29
CA PHE A 108 -3.00 16.92 18.24
C PHE A 108 -4.29 17.47 17.60
N LEU A 109 -5.08 16.63 16.93
CA LEU A 109 -6.34 17.04 16.31
C LEU A 109 -7.48 17.12 17.34
N PRO A 110 -8.51 17.96 17.09
CA PRO A 110 -9.68 18.03 17.97
C PRO A 110 -10.55 16.78 17.86
N GLU A 111 -11.23 16.41 18.96
CA GLU A 111 -12.08 15.22 19.09
C GLU A 111 -13.19 15.13 18.04
N SER A 112 -13.61 16.27 17.47
CA SER A 112 -14.61 16.29 16.39
C SER A 112 -14.16 15.57 15.11
N ILE A 113 -12.84 15.42 14.92
CA ILE A 113 -12.23 14.76 13.75
C ILE A 113 -11.82 13.33 14.10
N THR A 114 -11.16 13.14 15.25
CA THR A 114 -10.60 11.85 15.65
C THR A 114 -11.58 10.95 16.40
N LYS A 115 -12.66 11.52 16.96
CA LYS A 115 -13.55 10.90 17.96
C LYS A 115 -12.88 10.48 19.28
N TRP A 116 -11.55 10.49 19.34
CA TRP A 116 -10.76 10.20 20.54
C TRP A 116 -10.89 11.32 21.59
N ASP A 117 -11.29 10.95 22.80
CA ASP A 117 -11.40 11.87 23.94
C ASP A 117 -10.06 12.11 24.67
N GLU A 118 -10.07 12.98 25.69
CA GLU A 118 -8.88 13.26 26.51
C GLU A 118 -8.30 12.03 27.23
N GLU A 119 -9.12 11.01 27.54
CA GLU A 119 -8.68 9.76 28.16
C GLU A 119 -8.07 8.80 27.13
N ASP A 120 -8.57 8.81 25.89
CA ASP A 120 -8.05 8.05 24.76
C ASP A 120 -6.65 8.53 24.34
N ARG A 121 -6.36 9.81 24.60
CA ARG A 121 -5.06 10.45 24.34
C ARG A 121 -4.06 10.29 25.50
N ASP A 122 -4.47 9.70 26.62
CA ASP A 122 -3.59 9.44 27.76
C ASP A 122 -2.68 8.22 27.47
N MET A 123 -1.47 8.53 26.99
CA MET A 123 -0.44 7.56 26.65
C MET A 123 -0.05 6.65 27.83
N SER A 124 -0.37 7.01 29.07
CA SER A 124 -0.03 6.22 30.27
C SER A 124 -0.91 4.99 30.47
N LYS A 125 -2.10 4.93 29.85
CA LYS A 125 -3.05 3.82 29.98
C LYS A 125 -3.23 2.98 28.72
N LEU A 126 -2.56 3.34 27.63
CA LEU A 126 -2.70 2.70 26.31
C LEU A 126 -2.63 1.17 26.35
N GLY A 127 -1.66 0.59 27.06
CA GLY A 127 -1.50 -0.86 27.09
C GLY A 127 -2.63 -1.59 27.82
N GLN A 128 -3.18 -0.99 28.88
CA GLN A 128 -4.32 -1.55 29.61
C GLN A 128 -5.60 -1.39 28.79
N LYS A 129 -5.79 -0.23 28.17
CA LYS A 129 -6.95 0.07 27.33
C LYS A 129 -7.00 -0.83 26.09
N TRP A 130 -5.88 -0.98 25.38
CA TRP A 130 -5.77 -1.91 24.27
C TRP A 130 -6.15 -3.33 24.70
N LYS A 131 -5.63 -3.78 25.85
CA LYS A 131 -5.97 -5.11 26.37
C LYS A 131 -7.45 -5.24 26.67
N ASP A 132 -8.07 -4.23 27.27
CA ASP A 132 -9.49 -4.24 27.62
C ASP A 132 -10.35 -4.26 26.34
N ASN A 133 -10.07 -3.39 25.38
CA ASN A 133 -10.76 -3.31 24.09
C ASN A 133 -10.65 -4.62 23.28
N VAL A 134 -9.45 -5.21 23.19
CA VAL A 134 -9.26 -6.50 22.51
C VAL A 134 -9.96 -7.65 23.24
N SER A 135 -10.03 -7.59 24.57
CA SER A 135 -10.65 -8.65 25.39
C SER A 135 -12.19 -8.60 25.36
N ASP A 136 -12.77 -7.43 25.17
CA ASP A 136 -14.23 -7.25 25.04
C ASP A 136 -14.78 -7.87 23.75
N GLY A 137 -13.91 -8.01 22.74
CA GLY A 137 -14.22 -8.62 21.45
C GLY A 137 -15.03 -7.69 20.54
N PRO A 138 -15.18 -8.03 19.24
CA PRO A 138 -15.68 -7.03 18.32
C PRO A 138 -17.15 -6.68 18.54
N VAL A 139 -17.48 -5.41 18.37
CA VAL A 139 -18.82 -4.85 18.50
C VAL A 139 -19.36 -4.41 17.15
N TRP A 140 -20.65 -4.11 17.08
CA TRP A 140 -21.23 -3.53 15.88
C TRP A 140 -21.06 -2.02 15.94
N ASP A 141 -20.17 -1.49 15.12
CA ASP A 141 -19.82 -0.08 15.10
C ASP A 141 -20.98 0.84 14.64
N ARG A 142 -20.97 2.10 15.12
CA ARG A 142 -21.97 3.14 14.86
C ARG A 142 -21.35 4.42 14.28
N ASP A 143 -20.16 4.35 13.72
CA ASP A 143 -19.50 5.50 13.15
C ASP A 143 -20.20 6.10 11.93
N GLU A 144 -19.71 7.27 11.53
CA GLU A 144 -20.21 7.99 10.38
C GLU A 144 -20.02 7.17 9.11
N HIS A 145 -21.06 7.05 8.28
CA HIS A 145 -21.06 6.19 7.09
C HIS A 145 -19.90 6.45 6.12
N VAL A 146 -19.34 7.67 6.11
CA VAL A 146 -18.20 8.01 5.26
C VAL A 146 -16.93 7.28 5.71
N LEU A 147 -16.71 7.11 7.01
CA LEU A 147 -15.55 6.36 7.50
C LEU A 147 -15.69 4.89 7.08
N ASN A 148 -16.77 4.23 7.47
CA ASN A 148 -16.95 2.78 7.30
C ASN A 148 -17.06 2.36 5.83
N TYR A 149 -17.68 3.18 4.97
CA TYR A 149 -17.97 2.77 3.58
C TYR A 149 -17.12 3.47 2.52
N ILE A 150 -16.29 4.44 2.88
CA ILE A 150 -15.36 5.09 1.94
C ILE A 150 -13.92 4.95 2.41
N MET A 151 -13.61 5.39 3.63
CA MET A 151 -12.23 5.38 4.12
C MET A 151 -11.71 3.96 4.37
N HIS A 152 -12.49 3.11 5.03
CA HIS A 152 -12.10 1.71 5.28
C HIS A 152 -11.84 0.94 3.97
N PRO A 153 -12.75 0.93 2.97
CA PRO A 153 -12.46 0.33 1.67
C PRO A 153 -11.24 0.93 0.99
N TYR A 154 -11.04 2.25 1.05
CA TYR A 154 -9.86 2.87 0.46
C TYR A 154 -8.56 2.41 1.12
N PHE A 155 -8.46 2.41 2.45
CA PHE A 155 -7.25 1.95 3.15
C PHE A 155 -7.00 0.44 2.99
N GLY A 156 -8.06 -0.37 2.96
CA GLY A 156 -7.95 -1.78 2.56
C GLY A 156 -7.40 -1.93 1.14
N GLY A 157 -7.82 -1.04 0.23
CA GLY A 157 -7.27 -0.92 -1.12
C GLY A 157 -5.80 -0.53 -1.14
N VAL A 158 -5.36 0.41 -0.31
CA VAL A 158 -3.95 0.80 -0.16
C VAL A 158 -3.08 -0.38 0.31
N TYR A 159 -3.55 -1.19 1.26
CA TYR A 159 -2.82 -2.40 1.65
C TYR A 159 -2.77 -3.41 0.50
N TYR A 160 -3.86 -3.55 -0.24
CA TYR A 160 -3.94 -4.44 -1.40
C TYR A 160 -2.96 -4.01 -2.50
N THR A 161 -2.92 -2.72 -2.85
CA THR A 161 -2.00 -2.20 -3.89
C THR A 161 -0.54 -2.40 -3.49
N ALA A 162 -0.19 -2.24 -2.20
CA ALA A 162 1.16 -2.51 -1.72
C ALA A 162 1.63 -3.96 -2.04
N ALA A 163 0.73 -4.94 -1.88
CA ALA A 163 1.01 -6.34 -2.25
C ALA A 163 1.07 -6.55 -3.77
N ARG A 164 0.15 -5.93 -4.54
CA ARG A 164 0.16 -6.03 -6.01
C ARG A 164 1.46 -5.47 -6.60
N HIS A 165 1.92 -4.32 -6.15
CA HIS A 165 3.19 -3.72 -6.59
C HIS A 165 4.43 -4.48 -6.10
N SER A 166 4.27 -5.45 -5.20
CA SER A 166 5.31 -6.41 -4.82
C SER A 166 5.21 -7.75 -5.56
N GLY A 167 4.37 -7.84 -6.59
CA GLY A 167 4.27 -9.01 -7.49
C GLY A 167 3.39 -10.15 -6.98
N TYR A 168 2.57 -9.89 -5.96
CA TYR A 168 1.58 -10.85 -5.49
C TYR A 168 0.34 -10.84 -6.38
N ASN A 169 -0.29 -12.00 -6.54
CA ASN A 169 -1.55 -12.10 -7.28
C ASN A 169 -2.73 -11.53 -6.47
N GLU A 170 -3.91 -11.53 -7.06
CA GLU A 170 -5.11 -10.91 -6.49
C GLU A 170 -5.52 -11.56 -5.17
N PHE A 171 -5.46 -12.89 -5.08
CA PHE A 171 -5.86 -13.61 -3.87
C PHE A 171 -4.84 -13.43 -2.73
N GLU A 172 -3.55 -13.44 -3.05
CA GLU A 172 -2.49 -13.20 -2.08
C GLU A 172 -2.52 -11.76 -1.57
N SER A 173 -2.79 -10.80 -2.46
CA SER A 173 -2.95 -9.39 -2.13
C SER A 173 -4.19 -9.15 -1.27
N PHE A 174 -5.28 -9.87 -1.53
CA PHE A 174 -6.44 -9.90 -0.65
C PHE A 174 -6.09 -10.44 0.74
N LEU A 175 -5.35 -11.55 0.84
CA LEU A 175 -4.97 -12.11 2.14
C LEU A 175 -4.05 -11.18 2.92
N TYR A 176 -3.11 -10.52 2.24
CA TYR A 176 -2.26 -9.50 2.85
C TYR A 176 -3.09 -8.31 3.36
N SER A 177 -3.97 -7.75 2.52
CA SER A 177 -4.87 -6.66 2.90
C SER A 177 -5.79 -7.05 4.05
N ALA A 178 -6.33 -8.27 4.06
CA ALA A 178 -7.11 -8.82 5.16
C ALA A 178 -6.33 -8.92 6.47
N THR A 179 -5.08 -9.37 6.39
CA THR A 179 -4.20 -9.47 7.56
C THR A 179 -3.86 -8.08 8.11
N MET A 180 -3.53 -7.13 7.23
CA MET A 180 -3.22 -5.75 7.63
C MET A 180 -4.44 -5.03 8.21
N SER A 181 -5.59 -5.15 7.55
CA SER A 181 -6.85 -4.53 8.02
C SER A 181 -7.25 -5.07 9.39
N ALA A 182 -7.23 -6.39 9.58
CA ALA A 182 -7.67 -6.99 10.83
C ALA A 182 -6.65 -6.86 11.96
N PHE A 183 -5.40 -7.29 11.76
CA PHE A 183 -4.46 -7.41 12.87
C PHE A 183 -3.64 -6.15 13.10
N PHE A 184 -3.25 -5.46 12.02
CA PHE A 184 -2.43 -4.27 12.15
C PHE A 184 -3.27 -3.02 12.47
N TRP A 185 -4.37 -2.82 11.73
CA TRP A 185 -5.23 -1.66 11.95
C TRP A 185 -6.21 -1.90 13.10
N GLU A 186 -7.22 -2.76 12.90
CA GLU A 186 -8.35 -2.93 13.82
C GLU A 186 -7.92 -3.36 15.22
N TYR A 187 -7.25 -4.52 15.33
CA TYR A 187 -6.75 -5.05 16.61
C TYR A 187 -5.44 -4.42 17.06
N GLY A 188 -4.82 -3.58 16.22
CA GLY A 188 -3.53 -2.97 16.50
C GLY A 188 -3.68 -1.50 16.85
N VAL A 189 -3.64 -0.65 15.82
CA VAL A 189 -3.69 0.82 15.95
C VAL A 189 -5.00 1.31 16.57
N GLU A 190 -6.13 0.83 16.06
CA GLU A 190 -7.46 1.31 16.45
C GLU A 190 -7.87 0.81 17.83
N ALA A 191 -7.50 -0.43 18.17
CA ALA A 191 -7.75 -1.02 19.49
C ALA A 191 -7.17 -0.22 20.67
N PHE A 192 -6.20 0.68 20.45
CA PHE A 192 -5.72 1.61 21.49
C PHE A 192 -6.75 2.68 21.86
N ALA A 193 -7.63 3.02 20.93
CA ALA A 193 -8.67 4.04 21.10
C ALA A 193 -10.05 3.39 21.30
N GLU A 194 -10.40 2.39 20.51
CA GLU A 194 -11.77 1.89 20.39
C GLU A 194 -11.85 0.35 20.42
N VAL A 195 -13.04 -0.19 20.64
CA VAL A 195 -13.24 -1.65 20.62
C VAL A 195 -13.34 -2.09 19.15
N PRO A 196 -12.65 -3.18 18.73
CA PRO A 196 -12.73 -3.66 17.36
C PRO A 196 -14.17 -3.81 16.83
N SER A 197 -14.36 -3.65 15.53
CA SER A 197 -15.64 -3.64 14.84
C SER A 197 -15.81 -4.86 13.94
N TRP A 198 -16.95 -5.54 14.08
CA TRP A 198 -17.32 -6.63 13.16
C TRP A 198 -17.52 -6.15 11.72
N GLN A 199 -17.94 -4.89 11.53
CA GLN A 199 -18.17 -4.34 10.22
C GLN A 199 -16.84 -4.14 9.50
N ASP A 200 -15.87 -3.54 10.18
CA ASP A 200 -14.61 -3.12 9.56
C ASP A 200 -13.68 -4.30 9.32
N LEU A 201 -13.77 -5.36 10.15
CA LEU A 201 -13.13 -6.66 9.90
C LEU A 201 -13.59 -7.34 8.59
N PHE A 202 -14.78 -7.01 8.08
CA PHE A 202 -15.28 -7.54 6.82
C PHE A 202 -15.17 -6.53 5.68
N ILE A 203 -15.66 -5.31 5.89
CA ILE A 203 -15.79 -4.28 4.85
C ILE A 203 -14.42 -3.83 4.37
N THR A 204 -13.50 -3.54 5.29
CA THR A 204 -12.16 -3.04 4.97
C THR A 204 -11.43 -3.97 4.01
N PRO A 205 -11.27 -5.29 4.29
CA PRO A 205 -10.53 -6.14 3.36
C PRO A 205 -11.34 -6.60 2.15
N PHE A 206 -12.64 -6.86 2.28
CA PHE A 206 -13.45 -7.36 1.17
C PHE A 206 -13.66 -6.30 0.10
N PHE A 207 -14.18 -5.13 0.48
CA PHE A 207 -14.34 -4.02 -0.45
C PHE A 207 -13.01 -3.34 -0.75
N GLY A 208 -12.05 -3.40 0.17
CA GLY A 208 -10.69 -2.93 -0.09
C GLY A 208 -9.99 -3.67 -1.21
N ALA A 209 -10.13 -5.00 -1.32
CA ALA A 209 -9.56 -5.71 -2.47
C ALA A 209 -10.20 -5.29 -3.81
N VAL A 210 -11.51 -5.02 -3.82
CA VAL A 210 -12.20 -4.52 -5.03
C VAL A 210 -11.68 -3.13 -5.40
N VAL A 211 -11.64 -2.21 -4.43
CA VAL A 211 -11.13 -0.85 -4.62
C VAL A 211 -9.65 -0.86 -5.02
N GLY A 212 -8.85 -1.72 -4.40
CA GLY A 212 -7.42 -1.87 -4.67
C GLY A 212 -7.13 -2.36 -6.09
N GLU A 213 -7.87 -3.35 -6.60
CA GLU A 213 -7.68 -3.78 -7.99
C GLU A 213 -8.14 -2.70 -8.99
N MET A 214 -9.19 -1.94 -8.66
CA MET A 214 -9.57 -0.76 -9.43
C MET A 214 -8.47 0.31 -9.40
N MET A 215 -7.80 0.50 -8.25
CA MET A 215 -6.70 1.46 -8.11
C MET A 215 -5.51 1.07 -8.99
N VAL A 216 -5.08 -0.20 -8.92
CA VAL A 216 -3.99 -0.72 -9.77
C VAL A 216 -4.35 -0.59 -11.25
N THR A 217 -5.57 -0.95 -11.64
CA THR A 217 -6.01 -0.84 -13.03
C THR A 217 -6.00 0.62 -13.51
N ALA A 218 -6.56 1.54 -12.71
CA ALA A 218 -6.58 2.96 -13.03
C ALA A 218 -5.17 3.57 -13.12
N GLU A 219 -4.25 3.12 -12.26
CA GLU A 219 -2.85 3.55 -12.29
C GLU A 219 -2.18 3.14 -13.61
N GLN A 220 -2.31 1.86 -13.98
CA GLN A 220 -1.74 1.36 -15.24
C GLN A 220 -2.38 2.04 -16.47
N ASP A 221 -3.68 2.35 -16.43
CA ASP A 221 -4.36 3.10 -17.50
C ASP A 221 -3.85 4.54 -17.62
N ILE A 222 -3.59 5.23 -16.50
CA ILE A 222 -3.03 6.60 -16.50
C ILE A 222 -1.61 6.58 -17.06
N LEU A 223 -0.78 5.62 -16.62
CA LEU A 223 0.58 5.45 -17.14
C LEU A 223 0.59 5.15 -18.64
N ALA A 224 -0.32 4.29 -19.12
CA ALA A 224 -0.47 3.97 -20.54
C ALA A 224 -0.93 5.17 -21.39
N ASN A 225 -1.64 6.13 -20.79
CA ASN A 225 -2.05 7.38 -21.44
C ASN A 225 -0.97 8.48 -21.36
N GLY A 226 0.26 8.14 -20.98
CA GLY A 226 1.37 9.10 -20.88
C GLY A 226 1.40 9.88 -19.57
N GLY A 227 0.69 9.42 -18.54
CA GLY A 227 0.62 10.09 -17.24
C GLY A 227 -0.35 11.27 -17.19
N GLU A 228 -1.24 11.42 -18.18
CA GLU A 228 -2.21 12.50 -18.23
C GLU A 228 -3.61 12.07 -17.77
N VAL A 229 -4.25 12.90 -16.96
CA VAL A 229 -5.67 12.79 -16.64
C VAL A 229 -6.37 14.07 -17.11
N LEU A 230 -7.41 13.92 -17.93
CA LEU A 230 -8.13 15.04 -18.55
C LEU A 230 -7.23 16.01 -19.34
N GLY A 231 -6.13 15.50 -19.92
CA GLY A 231 -5.15 16.29 -20.67
C GLY A 231 -4.21 17.12 -19.79
N SER A 232 -4.05 16.75 -18.52
CA SER A 232 -3.11 17.38 -17.59
C SER A 232 -2.22 16.34 -16.92
N GLU A 233 -0.91 16.46 -17.12
CA GLU A 233 0.12 15.67 -16.43
C GLU A 233 0.04 15.88 -14.92
N THR A 234 -0.13 17.13 -14.46
CA THR A 234 -0.24 17.42 -13.01
C THR A 234 -1.41 16.71 -12.34
N VAL A 235 -2.56 16.63 -13.02
CA VAL A 235 -3.72 15.88 -12.49
C VAL A 235 -3.43 14.38 -12.51
N GLY A 236 -2.69 13.89 -13.51
CA GLY A 236 -2.22 12.51 -13.54
C GLY A 236 -1.27 12.18 -12.39
N ASP A 237 -0.24 12.99 -12.16
CA ASP A 237 0.71 12.81 -11.04
C ASP A 237 0.00 12.76 -9.68
N ILE A 238 -0.95 13.68 -9.46
CA ILE A 238 -1.76 13.69 -8.24
C ILE A 238 -2.60 12.40 -8.14
N SER A 239 -3.19 11.97 -9.26
CA SER A 239 -4.01 10.75 -9.29
C SER A 239 -3.16 9.52 -8.98
N LEU A 240 -1.99 9.37 -9.60
CA LEU A 240 -1.05 8.27 -9.36
C LEU A 240 -0.65 8.21 -7.87
N PHE A 241 -0.39 9.35 -7.24
CA PHE A 241 -0.13 9.40 -5.80
C PHE A 241 -1.26 8.81 -4.96
N PHE A 242 -2.52 9.17 -5.22
CA PHE A 242 -3.65 8.64 -4.44
C PHE A 242 -4.02 7.19 -4.80
N LEU A 243 -3.60 6.68 -5.95
CA LEU A 243 -3.78 5.28 -6.33
C LEU A 243 -2.74 4.38 -5.66
N ASN A 244 -1.51 4.87 -5.44
CA ASN A 244 -0.48 4.13 -4.72
C ASN A 244 0.32 5.01 -3.72
N PRO A 245 -0.34 5.52 -2.66
CA PRO A 245 0.30 6.49 -1.76
C PRO A 245 1.48 5.88 -0.99
N VAL A 246 1.37 4.60 -0.60
CA VAL A 246 2.44 3.89 0.11
C VAL A 246 3.65 3.70 -0.79
N GLY A 247 3.46 3.27 -2.04
CA GLY A 247 4.55 3.11 -3.00
C GLY A 247 5.30 4.42 -3.25
N HIS A 248 4.58 5.52 -3.45
CA HIS A 248 5.16 6.85 -3.64
C HIS A 248 5.94 7.34 -2.41
N VAL A 249 5.33 7.27 -1.22
CA VAL A 249 6.01 7.67 0.02
C VAL A 249 7.21 6.79 0.29
N HIS A 250 7.09 5.48 0.11
CA HIS A 250 8.18 4.52 0.29
C HIS A 250 9.34 4.88 -0.64
N TYR A 251 9.06 5.13 -1.92
CA TYR A 251 10.05 5.57 -2.88
C TYR A 251 10.75 6.85 -2.43
N TRP A 252 10.01 7.91 -2.07
CA TRP A 252 10.60 9.17 -1.61
C TRP A 252 11.44 9.00 -0.35
N VAL A 253 11.00 8.19 0.61
CA VAL A 253 11.77 7.92 1.83
C VAL A 253 13.04 7.18 1.48
N THR A 254 12.99 6.14 0.65
CA THR A 254 14.19 5.39 0.25
C THR A 254 15.16 6.22 -0.59
N ASP A 255 14.64 7.06 -1.50
CA ASP A 255 15.42 7.93 -2.38
C ASP A 255 16.06 9.10 -1.62
N ALA A 256 15.30 9.76 -0.74
CA ALA A 256 15.80 10.85 0.09
C ALA A 256 16.78 10.37 1.19
N TRP A 257 16.61 9.13 1.68
CA TRP A 257 17.45 8.58 2.75
C TRP A 257 18.75 7.96 2.23
N GLY A 258 18.80 7.52 0.97
CA GLY A 258 20.01 6.95 0.34
C GLY A 258 20.53 5.66 1.00
N GLY A 259 19.76 5.08 1.91
CA GLY A 259 20.18 4.01 2.82
C GLY A 259 19.08 3.00 3.09
N SER A 260 19.43 1.77 3.44
CA SER A 260 18.48 0.70 3.77
C SER A 260 18.23 0.62 5.26
N ALA A 261 16.96 0.48 5.67
CA ALA A 261 16.56 0.20 7.05
C ALA A 261 15.99 -1.22 7.11
N GLU A 262 16.70 -2.12 7.78
CA GLU A 262 16.29 -3.51 8.00
C GLU A 262 15.85 -3.67 9.47
N LEU A 263 14.64 -4.15 9.70
CA LEU A 263 14.14 -4.47 11.03
C LEU A 263 14.11 -5.99 11.21
N GLN A 264 14.87 -6.50 12.17
CA GLN A 264 14.99 -7.92 12.44
C GLN A 264 14.56 -8.25 13.88
N PHE A 265 13.70 -9.25 14.03
CA PHE A 265 13.36 -9.80 15.34
C PHE A 265 14.42 -10.81 15.76
N SER A 266 15.04 -10.60 16.92
CA SER A 266 16.08 -11.46 17.46
C SER A 266 15.66 -12.04 18.80
N SER A 267 15.67 -13.37 18.90
CA SER A 267 15.52 -14.09 20.16
C SER A 267 16.85 -14.42 20.83
N SER A 268 17.97 -13.97 20.24
CA SER A 268 19.31 -14.21 20.76
C SER A 268 19.72 -13.05 21.67
N PRO A 269 20.13 -13.30 22.93
CA PRO A 269 20.62 -12.25 23.81
C PRO A 269 21.72 -11.41 23.12
N TRP A 270 21.64 -10.09 23.31
CA TRP A 270 22.62 -9.14 22.75
C TRP A 270 22.72 -9.20 21.22
N PHE A 271 21.62 -9.55 20.55
CA PHE A 271 21.52 -9.63 19.09
C PHE A 271 22.56 -10.57 18.45
N GLY A 272 23.03 -11.59 19.20
CA GLY A 272 24.04 -12.53 18.72
C GLY A 272 25.49 -11.99 18.73
N ASN A 273 25.72 -10.76 19.22
CA ASN A 273 27.05 -10.18 19.31
C ASN A 273 27.81 -10.71 20.54
N GLN A 274 28.77 -11.61 20.31
CA GLN A 274 29.53 -12.28 21.37
C GLN A 274 30.43 -11.34 22.17
N ASP A 275 30.89 -10.24 21.58
CA ASP A 275 31.79 -9.29 22.25
C ASP A 275 31.01 -8.37 23.19
N VAL A 276 29.83 -7.91 22.77
CA VAL A 276 28.90 -7.15 23.62
C VAL A 276 28.40 -8.03 24.77
N ALA A 277 28.07 -9.30 24.50
CA ALA A 277 27.67 -10.24 25.53
C ALA A 277 28.78 -10.47 26.57
N LYS A 278 30.04 -10.63 26.14
CA LYS A 278 31.19 -10.76 27.05
C LYS A 278 31.42 -9.50 27.87
N PHE A 279 31.33 -8.33 27.25
CA PHE A 279 31.47 -7.04 27.95
C PHE A 279 30.40 -6.88 29.05
N ALA A 280 29.13 -7.15 28.72
CA ALA A 280 28.02 -7.06 29.66
C ALA A 280 28.19 -8.04 30.83
N MET A 281 28.59 -9.29 30.56
CA MET A 281 28.88 -10.29 31.59
C MET A 281 30.04 -9.88 32.51
N ASN A 282 31.10 -9.30 31.94
CA ASN A 282 32.24 -8.80 32.72
C ASN A 282 31.87 -7.57 33.58
N ALA A 283 30.88 -6.78 33.15
CA ALA A 283 30.31 -5.67 33.92
C ALA A 283 29.32 -6.14 35.01
N GLY A 284 29.10 -7.44 35.16
CA GLY A 284 28.24 -8.03 36.17
C GLY A 284 26.77 -8.22 35.76
N ALA A 285 26.44 -8.06 34.48
CA ALA A 285 25.10 -8.36 33.98
C ALA A 285 24.84 -9.87 34.00
N SER A 286 23.62 -10.28 34.36
CA SER A 286 23.19 -11.68 34.31
C SER A 286 22.89 -12.12 32.89
N TYR A 287 23.26 -13.36 32.55
CA TYR A 287 22.91 -13.95 31.26
C TYR A 287 21.41 -14.23 31.20
N ASP A 288 20.69 -13.50 30.35
CA ASP A 288 19.24 -13.66 30.23
C ASP A 288 18.91 -14.84 29.34
N SER A 289 18.21 -15.84 29.90
CA SER A 289 17.83 -17.06 29.17
C SER A 289 16.65 -16.86 28.22
N GLN A 290 15.94 -15.74 28.35
CA GLN A 290 14.81 -15.37 27.51
C GLN A 290 14.99 -13.91 27.06
N PHE A 291 15.40 -13.72 25.81
CA PHE A 291 15.58 -12.40 25.22
C PHE A 291 14.71 -12.28 23.98
N TYR A 292 13.97 -11.18 23.87
CA TYR A 292 13.28 -10.78 22.65
C TYR A 292 13.66 -9.34 22.37
N GLY A 293 14.35 -9.11 21.26
CA GLY A 293 14.80 -7.79 20.85
C GLY A 293 14.42 -7.51 19.40
N MET A 294 14.24 -6.24 19.08
CA MET A 294 14.10 -5.75 17.72
C MET A 294 15.39 -5.03 17.35
N GLU A 295 16.07 -5.48 16.30
CA GLU A 295 17.23 -4.80 15.74
C GLU A 295 16.77 -3.96 14.54
N LEU A 296 17.00 -2.65 14.60
CA LEU A 296 16.85 -1.76 13.46
C LEU A 296 18.24 -1.45 12.92
N LYS A 297 18.60 -2.07 11.80
CA LYS A 297 19.86 -1.82 11.11
C LYS A 297 19.65 -0.79 10.04
N VAL A 298 20.23 0.38 10.23
CA VAL A 298 20.23 1.47 9.27
C VAL A 298 21.60 1.52 8.59
N THR A 299 21.64 1.27 7.28
CA THR A 299 22.84 1.38 6.45
C THR A 299 22.77 2.69 5.68
N PHE A 300 23.88 3.44 5.67
CA PHE A 300 24.06 4.72 4.97
C PHE A 300 25.22 4.64 3.98
#